data_AF-A0A2C6BUP1-F1
#
_entry.id   AF-A0A2C6BUP1-F1
#
_cell.length_a   1.000
_cell.length_b   1.000
_cell.length_c   1.000
_cell.angle_alpha   90.00
_cell.angle_beta   90.00
_cell.angle_gamma   90.00
#
_symmetry.space_group_name_H-M   'P 1'
#
loop_
_entity.id
_entity.type
_entity.pdbx_description
1 polymer ?
#
loop_
_entity_poly.entity_id
_entity_poly.type
_entity_poly.pdbx_seq_one_letter_code
_entity_poly.pdbx_strand_id
1 'polypeptide(L)'
;MTIIAKYIVILFGVFLIGVGVLLLLKPEKSREFLKKAGNTDLINYSVITTPMIPATGLIIYSEFSKLPELFKYFGWFMISAYVVNKI
;
A
#
# COMPACT_ATOMS: atom_id res chain seq x y z
N MET A 1 -3.43 -17.48 -17.93
CA MET A 1 -3.44 -16.55 -16.78
C MET A 1 -2.23 -16.70 -15.86
N THR A 2 -1.77 -17.92 -15.54
CA THR A 2 -0.61 -18.16 -14.64
C THR A 2 0.72 -17.64 -15.17
N ILE A 3 0.97 -17.73 -16.48
CA ILE A 3 2.21 -17.25 -17.11
C ILE A 3 2.35 -15.73 -16.98
N ILE A 4 1.27 -14.97 -17.25
CA ILE A 4 1.26 -13.51 -17.14
C ILE A 4 1.50 -13.08 -15.69
N ALA A 5 0.81 -13.72 -14.73
CA ALA A 5 0.99 -13.44 -13.30
C ALA A 5 2.45 -13.68 -12.87
N LYS A 6 3.08 -14.76 -13.32
CA LYS A 6 4.49 -15.06 -13.02
C LYS A 6 5.41 -13.92 -13.48
N TYR A 7 5.23 -13.42 -14.71
CA TYR A 7 6.08 -12.34 -15.22
C TYR A 7 5.84 -11.00 -14.52
N ILE A 8 4.60 -10.70 -14.13
CA ILE A 8 4.29 -9.51 -13.32
C ILE A 8 5.04 -9.58 -11.99
N VAL A 9 4.98 -10.72 -11.28
CA VAL A 9 5.68 -10.89 -10.00
C VAL A 9 7.19 -10.73 -10.15
N ILE A 10 7.78 -11.34 -11.18
CA ILE A 10 9.23 -11.21 -11.46
C ILE A 10 9.59 -9.76 -11.74
N LEU A 11 8.81 -9.07 -12.58
CA LEU A 11 9.05 -7.66 -12.91
C LEU A 11 9.01 -6.78 -11.67
N PHE A 12 7.99 -6.93 -10.82
CA PHE A 12 7.88 -6.17 -9.57
C PHE A 12 9.01 -6.52 -8.59
N GLY A 13 9.41 -7.78 -8.49
CA GLY A 13 10.53 -8.21 -7.65
C GLY A 13 11.84 -7.55 -8.07
N VAL A 14 12.16 -7.58 -9.37
CA VAL A 14 13.36 -6.92 -9.92
C VAL A 14 13.29 -5.40 -9.70
N PHE A 15 12.12 -4.79 -9.90
CA PHE A 15 11.91 -3.37 -9.66
C PHE A 15 12.18 -2.98 -8.19
N LEU A 16 11.60 -3.71 -7.23
CA LEU A 16 11.78 -3.43 -5.80
C LEU A 16 13.24 -3.59 -5.35
N ILE A 17 13.93 -4.63 -5.83
CA ILE A 17 15.37 -4.81 -5.56
C ILE A 17 16.15 -3.62 -6.15
N GLY A 18 15.85 -3.22 -7.38
CA GLY A 18 16.49 -2.07 -8.02
C GLY A 18 16.31 -0.76 -7.24
N VAL A 19 15.08 -0.48 -6.78
CA VAL A 19 14.79 0.68 -5.93
C VAL A 19 15.52 0.59 -4.59
N GLY A 20 15.58 -0.60 -3.97
CA GLY A 20 16.33 -0.82 -2.74
C GLY A 20 17.82 -0.53 -2.90
N VAL A 21 18.44 -1.00 -3.98
CA VAL A 21 19.84 -0.70 -4.31
C VAL A 21 20.05 0.80 -4.56
N LEU A 22 19.14 1.45 -5.29
CA LEU A 22 19.19 2.90 -5.53
C LEU A 22 19.13 3.69 -4.21
N LEU A 23 18.27 3.27 -3.27
CA LEU A 23 18.12 3.89 -1.95
C LEU A 23 19.40 3.76 -1.12
N LEU A 24 20.07 2.61 -1.17
CA LEU A 24 21.33 2.36 -0.45
C LEU A 24 22.50 3.16 -1.02
N LEU A 25 22.63 3.23 -2.36
CA LEU A 25 23.75 3.89 -3.00
C LEU A 25 23.60 5.41 -3.07
N LYS A 26 22.37 5.91 -3.22
CA LYS A 26 22.06 7.34 -3.40
C LYS A 26 20.79 7.74 -2.63
N PRO A 27 20.86 7.79 -1.29
CA PRO A 27 19.70 8.09 -0.45
C PRO A 27 19.14 9.49 -0.68
N GLU A 28 20.00 10.49 -0.92
CA GLU A 28 19.57 11.88 -1.13
C GLU A 28 18.72 12.04 -2.39
N LYS A 29 19.20 11.51 -3.52
CA LYS A 29 18.45 11.52 -4.79
C LYS A 29 17.14 10.75 -4.65
N SER A 30 17.18 9.60 -4.00
CA SER A 30 15.98 8.78 -3.77
C SER A 30 14.93 9.54 -2.94
N ARG A 31 15.35 10.27 -1.89
CA ARG A 31 14.46 11.12 -1.10
C ARG A 31 13.90 12.28 -1.91
N GLU A 32 14.67 12.90 -2.79
CA GLU A 32 14.19 13.97 -3.67
C GLU A 32 13.12 13.46 -4.65
N PHE A 33 13.35 12.31 -5.29
CA PHE A 33 12.37 11.67 -6.14
C PHE A 33 11.09 11.29 -5.38
N LEU A 34 11.23 10.71 -4.18
CA LEU A 34 10.08 10.37 -3.34
C LEU A 34 9.28 11.61 -2.93
N LYS A 35 9.94 12.72 -2.57
CA LYS A 35 9.27 13.99 -2.27
C LYS A 35 8.49 14.52 -3.47
N LYS A 36 9.10 14.49 -4.66
CA LYS A 36 8.45 14.92 -5.91
C LYS A 36 7.26 14.04 -6.26
N ALA A 37 7.39 12.72 -6.15
CA ALA A 37 6.32 11.77 -6.43
C ALA A 37 5.17 11.88 -5.42
N GLY A 38 5.47 12.00 -4.13
CA GLY A 38 4.49 12.11 -3.04
C GLY A 38 3.65 13.40 -3.08
N ASN A 39 4.14 14.45 -3.73
CA ASN A 39 3.41 15.71 -3.90
C ASN A 39 2.42 15.72 -5.08
N THR A 40 2.26 14.60 -5.79
CA THR A 40 1.25 14.50 -6.85
C THR A 40 -0.07 14.00 -6.27
N ASP A 41 -1.18 14.65 -6.63
CA ASP A 41 -2.51 14.27 -6.16
C ASP A 41 -2.82 12.80 -6.45
N LEU A 42 -2.42 12.31 -7.63
CA LEU A 42 -2.62 10.91 -8.02
C LEU A 42 -1.96 9.94 -7.04
N ILE A 43 -0.69 10.15 -6.67
CA ILE A 43 0.02 9.29 -5.71
C ILE A 43 -0.62 9.42 -4.33
N ASN A 44 -0.95 10.64 -3.90
CA ASN A 44 -1.57 10.89 -2.60
C ASN A 44 -2.92 10.15 -2.45
N TYR A 45 -3.83 10.32 -3.42
CA TYR A 45 -5.10 9.60 -3.43
C TYR A 45 -4.90 8.09 -3.59
N SER A 46 -3.95 7.63 -4.41
CA SER A 46 -3.69 6.20 -4.59
C SER A 46 -3.19 5.53 -3.31
N VAL A 47 -2.31 6.19 -2.56
CA VAL A 47 -1.77 5.69 -1.28
C VAL A 47 -2.85 5.59 -0.21
N ILE A 48 -3.86 6.47 -0.23
CA ILE A 48 -4.97 6.41 0.74
C ILE A 48 -6.03 5.41 0.29
N THR A 49 -6.40 5.42 -0.99
CA THR A 49 -7.49 4.57 -1.52
C THR A 49 -7.11 3.09 -1.59
N THR A 50 -5.87 2.77 -1.95
CA THR A 50 -5.43 1.38 -2.11
C THR A 50 -5.54 0.57 -0.81
N PRO A 51 -5.13 1.07 0.37
CA PRO A 51 -5.32 0.41 1.66
C PRO A 51 -6.75 0.47 2.21
N MET A 52 -7.57 1.43 1.77
CA MET A 52 -8.99 1.46 2.16
C MET A 52 -9.74 0.25 1.62
N ILE A 53 -9.38 -0.26 0.44
CA ILE A 53 -10.00 -1.46 -0.16
C ILE A 53 -9.92 -2.69 0.78
N PRO A 54 -8.72 -3.14 1.22
CA PRO A 54 -8.63 -4.25 2.16
C PRO A 54 -9.24 -3.93 3.52
N ALA A 55 -9.14 -2.68 4.01
CA ALA A 55 -9.76 -2.29 5.28
C ALA A 55 -11.29 -2.43 5.26
N THR A 56 -11.94 -1.96 4.19
CA THR A 56 -13.38 -2.15 3.97
C THR A 56 -13.72 -3.62 3.79
N GLY A 57 -12.88 -4.39 3.08
CA GLY A 57 -13.06 -5.84 2.94
C GLY A 57 -13.08 -6.58 4.29
N LEU A 58 -12.19 -6.21 5.21
CA LEU A 58 -12.17 -6.76 6.58
C LEU A 58 -13.46 -6.46 7.34
N ILE A 59 -13.98 -5.24 7.25
CA ILE A 59 -15.22 -4.84 7.93
C ILE A 59 -16.43 -5.61 7.37
N ILE A 60 -16.61 -5.62 6.04
CA ILE A 60 -17.74 -6.26 5.39
C ILE A 60 -17.74 -7.77 5.65
N TYR A 61 -16.58 -8.41 5.58
CA TYR A 61 -16.45 -9.86 5.76
C TYR A 61 -16.35 -10.29 7.24
N SER A 62 -16.36 -9.34 8.19
CA SER A 62 -16.14 -9.65 9.60
C SER A 62 -17.11 -10.70 10.15
N GLU A 63 -18.40 -10.62 9.80
CA GLU A 63 -19.46 -11.53 10.27
C GLU A 63 -19.26 -12.98 9.80
N PHE A 64 -18.53 -13.21 8.71
CA PHE A 64 -18.25 -14.54 8.16
C PHE A 64 -16.87 -15.06 8.56
N SER A 65 -16.09 -14.28 9.30
CA SER A 65 -14.74 -14.64 9.72
C SER A 65 -14.74 -15.46 11.02
N LYS A 66 -13.66 -16.22 11.25
CA LYS A 66 -13.46 -16.95 12.52
C LYS A 66 -13.25 -16.00 13.71
N LEU A 67 -12.87 -14.74 13.46
CA LEU A 67 -12.58 -13.72 14.47
C LEU A 67 -13.28 -12.40 14.11
N PRO A 68 -14.61 -12.31 14.22
CA PRO A 68 -15.39 -11.16 13.75
C PRO A 68 -14.98 -9.83 14.39
N GLU A 69 -14.76 -9.84 15.70
CA GLU A 69 -14.37 -8.64 16.44
C GLU A 69 -13.02 -8.10 15.98
N LEU A 70 -12.03 -8.99 15.78
CA LEU A 70 -10.70 -8.59 15.31
C LEU A 70 -10.77 -7.96 13.92
N PHE A 71 -11.49 -8.57 12.99
CA PHE A 71 -11.64 -8.07 11.62
C PHE A 71 -12.31 -6.69 11.62
N LYS A 72 -13.36 -6.52 12.43
CA LYS A 72 -14.10 -5.27 12.55
C LYS A 72 -13.24 -4.16 13.16
N TYR A 73 -12.60 -4.40 14.31
CA TYR A 73 -11.77 -3.38 14.97
C TYR A 73 -10.54 -3.03 14.15
N PHE A 74 -9.87 -4.03 13.56
CA PHE A 74 -8.68 -3.81 12.76
C PHE A 74 -9.00 -3.06 11.46
N GLY A 75 -10.10 -3.39 10.77
CA GLY A 75 -10.55 -2.66 9.59
C GLY A 75 -10.87 -1.19 9.89
N TRP A 76 -11.57 -0.92 11.00
CA TRP A 76 -11.86 0.46 11.43
C TRP A 76 -10.59 1.23 11.84
N PHE A 77 -9.66 0.58 12.53
CA PHE A 77 -8.35 1.16 12.86
C PHE A 77 -7.56 1.53 11.59
N MET A 78 -7.56 0.66 10.58
CA MET A 78 -6.90 0.97 9.31
C MET A 78 -7.53 2.20 8.65
N ILE A 79 -8.85 2.26 8.54
CA ILE A 79 -9.54 3.44 7.95
C ILE A 79 -9.18 4.72 8.72
N SER A 80 -9.26 4.70 10.05
CA SER A 80 -8.98 5.89 10.85
C SER A 80 -7.52 6.33 10.73
N ALA A 81 -6.57 5.40 10.70
CA ALA A 81 -5.15 5.71 10.53
C ALA A 81 -4.85 6.46 9.22
N TYR A 82 -5.52 6.11 8.12
CA TYR A 82 -5.32 6.80 6.83
C TYR A 82 -6.09 8.12 6.71
N VAL A 83 -7.26 8.25 7.35
CA VAL A 83 -8.03 9.50 7.36
C VAL A 83 -7.36 10.55 8.24
N VAL A 84 -6.87 10.16 9.42
CA VAL A 84 -6.23 11.09 10.38
C VAL A 84 -4.87 11.58 9.88
N ASN A 85 -4.07 10.73 9.24
CA ASN A 85 -2.78 11.12 8.65
C ASN A 85 -2.91 12.08 7.44
N LYS A 86 -4.14 12.41 7.01
CA LYS A 86 -4.40 13.37 5.92
C LYS A 86 -4.68 14.80 6.43
N ILE A 87 -4.61 15.04 7.74
CA ILE A 87 -4.73 16.37 8.38
C ILE A 87 -3.35 16.89 8.78
#